data_AF-A0A2H0QZW8-F1
#
_entry.id   AF-A0A2H0QZW8-F1
#
_cell.length_a   1.000
_cell.length_b   1.000
_cell.length_c   1.000
_cell.angle_alpha   90.00
_cell.angle_beta   90.00
_cell.angle_gamma   90.00
#
_symmetry.space_group_name_H-M   'P 1'
#
loop_
_entity.id
_entity.type
_entity.pdbx_description
1 polymer ?
#
loop_
_entity_poly.entity_id
_entity_poly.type
_entity_poly.pdbx_seq_one_letter_code
_entity_poly.pdbx_strand_id
1 'polypeptide(L)'
;MLEKGGEYLPEELLVSIKQEKKDYASYIIKQQPFTNALENYLEIPKSKLFISLKDGSVKAFGKKVFDSVANIPSEELVRKGTKLKDVDDCLGDYLDVFVTHPETEEILTKHWFMSAIDWKPSSLKSELAVYYNVLVDCESLYEAFPAPKEDVVSVYSINGALLLDDDTPVLKSPYNNTRGRPSYNWQEFTAEMAKRLAKGKLPDMQKSCVIDMQAWCKEKWGVVPSETNLKNYISPFYQAKNESEIKSES
;
A
#
# COMPACT_ATOMS: atom_id res chain seq x y z
N MET A 1 -36.41 -42.80 -23.75
CA MET A 1 -36.90 -41.41 -23.74
C MET A 1 -36.63 -40.86 -22.36
N LEU A 2 -35.66 -39.94 -22.23
CA LEU A 2 -35.37 -39.24 -20.97
C LEU A 2 -36.01 -37.86 -21.07
N GLU A 3 -37.14 -37.68 -20.41
CA GLU A 3 -37.78 -36.38 -20.26
C GLU A 3 -36.87 -35.52 -19.37
N LYS A 4 -36.16 -34.57 -19.98
CA LYS A 4 -35.42 -33.55 -19.25
C LYS A 4 -36.44 -32.61 -18.61
N GLY A 5 -36.77 -32.86 -17.35
CA GLY A 5 -37.49 -31.92 -16.49
C GLY A 5 -36.66 -30.66 -16.31
N GLY A 6 -36.87 -29.67 -17.17
CA GLY A 6 -36.36 -28.32 -16.96
C GLY A 6 -37.27 -27.63 -15.96
N GLU A 7 -36.83 -27.50 -14.71
CA GLU A 7 -37.45 -26.57 -13.77
C GLU A 7 -37.33 -25.16 -14.33
N TYR A 8 -38.47 -24.59 -14.72
CA TYR A 8 -38.53 -23.21 -15.17
C TYR A 8 -38.36 -22.29 -13.96
N LEU A 9 -37.37 -21.41 -14.02
CA LEU A 9 -37.20 -20.35 -13.03
C LEU A 9 -38.45 -19.45 -13.01
N PRO A 10 -38.95 -19.06 -11.83
CA PRO A 10 -40.02 -18.08 -11.68
C PRO A 10 -39.75 -16.80 -12.49
N GLU A 11 -40.78 -16.26 -13.14
CA GLU A 11 -40.66 -15.06 -13.98
C GLU A 11 -40.09 -13.86 -13.23
N GLU A 12 -40.39 -13.72 -11.93
CA GLU A 12 -39.87 -12.66 -11.06
C GLU A 12 -38.34 -12.71 -10.93
N LEU A 13 -37.76 -13.90 -10.79
CA LEU A 13 -36.30 -14.09 -10.74
C LEU A 13 -35.67 -13.76 -12.10
N LEU A 14 -36.32 -14.11 -13.21
CA LEU A 14 -35.83 -13.76 -14.54
C LEU A 14 -35.83 -12.24 -14.78
N VAL A 15 -36.80 -11.50 -14.23
CA VAL A 15 -36.84 -10.03 -14.30
C VAL A 15 -35.72 -9.40 -13.46
N SER A 16 -35.52 -9.87 -12.23
CA SER A 16 -34.44 -9.39 -11.34
C SER A 16 -33.05 -9.61 -11.96
N ILE A 17 -32.76 -10.82 -12.48
CA ILE A 17 -31.50 -11.13 -13.15
C ILE A 17 -31.27 -10.24 -14.38
N LYS A 18 -32.32 -9.95 -15.15
CA LYS A 18 -32.23 -9.05 -16.31
C LYS A 18 -31.91 -7.61 -15.90
N GLN A 19 -32.51 -7.12 -14.81
CA GLN A 19 -32.27 -5.78 -14.31
C GLN A 19 -30.84 -5.65 -13.75
N GLU A 20 -30.38 -6.61 -12.95
CA GLU A 20 -28.99 -6.66 -12.46
C GLU A 20 -27.98 -6.69 -13.61
N LYS A 21 -28.22 -7.49 -14.65
CA LYS A 21 -27.38 -7.52 -15.85
C LYS A 21 -27.34 -6.17 -16.56
N LYS A 22 -28.47 -5.46 -16.63
CA LYS A 22 -28.57 -4.12 -17.25
C LYS A 22 -27.82 -3.07 -16.43
N ASP A 23 -27.92 -3.14 -15.11
CA ASP A 23 -27.22 -2.23 -14.19
C ASP A 23 -25.71 -2.49 -14.21
N TYR A 24 -25.29 -3.76 -14.26
CA TYR A 24 -23.89 -4.16 -14.43
C TYR A 24 -23.32 -3.70 -15.79
N ALA A 25 -24.07 -3.88 -16.88
CA ALA A 25 -23.65 -3.39 -18.20
C ALA A 25 -23.50 -1.86 -18.20
N SER A 26 -24.43 -1.15 -17.56
CA SER A 26 -24.37 0.31 -17.41
C SER A 26 -23.17 0.75 -16.58
N TYR A 27 -22.82 0.00 -15.53
CA TYR A 27 -21.63 0.24 -14.71
C TYR A 27 -20.33 0.06 -15.52
N ILE A 28 -20.20 -1.03 -16.28
CA ILE A 28 -19.03 -1.26 -17.15
C ILE A 28 -18.86 -0.11 -18.15
N ILE A 29 -19.94 0.32 -18.80
CA ILE A 29 -19.91 1.43 -19.76
C ILE A 29 -19.43 2.72 -19.09
N LYS A 30 -19.89 3.01 -17.87
CA LYS A 30 -19.44 4.19 -17.12
C LYS A 30 -17.97 4.12 -16.69
N GLN A 31 -17.44 2.92 -16.47
CA GLN A 31 -16.02 2.73 -16.13
C GLN A 31 -15.09 2.70 -17.32
N GLN A 32 -15.60 2.50 -18.53
CA GLN A 32 -14.78 2.34 -19.73
C GLN A 32 -13.87 3.56 -20.03
N PRO A 33 -14.34 4.82 -19.91
CA PRO A 33 -13.45 5.98 -20.08
C PRO A 33 -12.30 6.00 -19.07
N PHE A 34 -12.57 5.65 -17.81
CA PHE A 34 -11.56 5.58 -16.76
C PHE A 34 -10.56 4.45 -17.03
N THR A 35 -11.06 3.29 -17.45
CA THR A 35 -10.23 2.13 -17.82
C THR A 35 -9.29 2.49 -18.96
N ASN A 36 -9.80 3.14 -20.01
CA ASN A 36 -8.99 3.58 -21.14
C ASN A 36 -7.93 4.62 -20.73
N ALA A 37 -8.31 5.59 -19.88
CA ALA A 37 -7.38 6.59 -19.38
C ALA A 37 -6.25 5.96 -18.53
N LEU A 38 -6.59 5.00 -17.68
CA LEU A 38 -5.64 4.23 -16.90
C LEU A 38 -4.73 3.39 -17.80
N GLU A 39 -5.26 2.75 -18.84
CA GLU A 39 -4.48 1.95 -19.81
C GLU A 39 -3.42 2.79 -20.51
N ASN A 40 -3.80 4.01 -20.96
CA ASN A 40 -2.87 4.96 -21.56
C ASN A 40 -1.80 5.42 -20.56
N TYR A 41 -2.19 5.72 -19.31
CA TYR A 41 -1.24 6.12 -18.27
C TYR A 41 -0.22 5.02 -17.95
N LEU A 42 -0.66 3.75 -17.98
CA LEU A 42 0.17 2.59 -17.66
C LEU A 42 1.03 2.10 -18.84
N GLU A 43 0.88 2.65 -20.04
CA GLU A 43 1.63 2.20 -21.23
C GLU A 43 3.15 2.34 -21.06
N ILE A 44 3.60 3.49 -20.54
CA ILE A 44 5.02 3.77 -20.30
C ILE A 44 5.59 2.85 -19.20
N PRO A 45 4.97 2.74 -18.01
CA PRO A 45 5.38 1.77 -17.00
C PRO A 45 5.42 0.32 -17.49
N LYS A 46 4.38 -0.15 -18.21
CA LYS A 46 4.34 -1.51 -18.79
C LYS A 46 5.52 -1.76 -19.72
N SER A 47 5.84 -0.79 -20.56
CA SER A 47 6.95 -0.89 -21.50
C SER A 47 8.30 -0.98 -20.80
N LYS A 48 8.51 -0.15 -19.75
CA LYS A 48 9.74 -0.20 -18.93
C LYS A 48 9.87 -1.53 -18.18
N LEU A 49 8.78 -2.00 -17.58
CA LEU A 49 8.75 -3.28 -16.87
C LEU A 49 9.03 -4.45 -17.84
N PHE A 50 8.45 -4.44 -19.04
CA PHE A 50 8.74 -5.44 -20.07
C PHE A 50 10.23 -5.49 -20.43
N ILE A 51 10.87 -4.33 -20.66
CA ILE A 51 12.31 -4.28 -20.97
C ILE A 51 13.12 -4.92 -19.84
N SER A 52 12.76 -4.62 -18.59
CA SER A 52 13.44 -5.11 -17.39
C SER A 52 13.20 -6.61 -17.12
N LEU A 53 12.05 -7.14 -17.53
CA LEU A 53 11.78 -8.59 -17.50
C LEU A 53 12.57 -9.30 -18.61
N LYS A 54 12.71 -8.66 -19.78
CA LYS A 54 13.39 -9.23 -20.94
C LYS A 54 14.91 -9.25 -20.79
N ASP A 55 15.50 -8.23 -20.16
CA ASP A 55 16.93 -8.19 -19.86
C ASP A 55 17.32 -9.01 -18.62
N GLY A 56 16.34 -9.43 -17.83
CA GLY A 56 16.53 -10.24 -16.62
C GLY A 56 16.93 -9.44 -15.38
N SER A 57 16.84 -8.10 -15.42
CA SER A 57 17.02 -7.25 -14.24
C SER A 57 15.89 -7.41 -13.23
N VAL A 58 14.68 -7.72 -13.69
CA VAL A 58 13.52 -8.04 -12.86
C VAL A 58 13.18 -9.52 -13.01
N LYS A 59 13.06 -10.23 -11.89
CA LYS A 59 12.67 -11.64 -11.86
C LYS A 59 11.16 -11.77 -11.80
N ALA A 60 10.65 -12.81 -12.44
CA ALA A 60 9.24 -13.12 -12.41
C ALA A 60 9.00 -14.63 -12.43
N PHE A 61 7.91 -15.02 -11.79
CA PHE A 61 7.54 -16.40 -11.55
C PHE A 61 6.11 -16.61 -12.03
N GLY A 62 5.80 -17.82 -12.48
CA GLY A 62 4.44 -18.15 -12.87
C GLY A 62 4.19 -19.64 -12.85
N LYS A 63 2.92 -20.02 -12.79
CA LYS A 63 2.53 -21.43 -12.94
C LYS A 63 2.56 -21.80 -14.40
N LYS A 64 3.48 -22.66 -14.78
CA LYS A 64 3.58 -23.20 -16.14
C LYS A 64 2.49 -24.26 -16.33
N VAL A 65 1.60 -24.06 -17.30
CA VAL A 65 0.47 -24.98 -17.50
C VAL A 65 0.80 -26.03 -18.56
N PHE A 66 1.60 -25.69 -19.58
CA PHE A 66 2.12 -26.69 -20.51
C PHE A 66 3.42 -26.24 -21.21
N ASP A 67 4.20 -27.24 -21.65
CA ASP A 67 5.45 -27.08 -22.41
C ASP A 67 5.25 -26.86 -23.93
N SER A 68 4.03 -27.04 -24.44
CA SER A 68 3.70 -26.85 -25.85
C SER A 68 2.20 -26.62 -26.01
N VAL A 69 1.80 -25.37 -26.28
CA VAL A 69 0.39 -24.96 -26.34
C VAL A 69 0.06 -24.25 -27.65
N ALA A 70 0.69 -24.66 -28.75
CA ALA A 70 0.52 -23.99 -30.04
C ALA A 70 -0.96 -23.74 -30.43
N ASN A 71 -1.93 -24.49 -29.86
CA ASN A 71 -3.33 -24.42 -30.27
C ASN A 71 -4.42 -24.28 -29.18
N ILE A 72 -4.14 -24.00 -27.89
CA ILE A 72 -5.24 -23.79 -26.92
C ILE A 72 -5.68 -22.31 -26.91
N PRO A 73 -6.97 -22.00 -27.17
CA PRO A 73 -7.51 -20.65 -27.07
C PRO A 73 -7.39 -20.09 -25.64
N SER A 74 -7.07 -18.80 -25.51
CA SER A 74 -6.93 -18.11 -24.22
C SER A 74 -8.19 -18.24 -23.34
N GLU A 75 -9.37 -18.23 -23.95
CA GLU A 75 -10.65 -18.39 -23.27
C GLU A 75 -10.83 -19.78 -22.63
N GLU A 76 -10.30 -20.84 -23.24
CA GLU A 76 -10.39 -22.20 -22.68
C GLU A 76 -9.44 -22.37 -21.50
N LEU A 77 -8.30 -21.66 -21.51
CA LEU A 77 -7.36 -21.64 -20.40
C LEU A 77 -7.93 -20.88 -19.20
N VAL A 78 -8.58 -19.73 -19.45
CA VAL A 78 -9.35 -19.02 -18.42
C VAL A 78 -10.47 -19.90 -17.89
N ARG A 79 -11.19 -20.64 -18.75
CA ARG A 79 -12.22 -21.61 -18.34
C ARG A 79 -11.69 -22.77 -17.51
N LYS A 80 -10.50 -23.29 -17.83
CA LYS A 80 -9.86 -24.37 -17.04
C LYS A 80 -9.33 -23.84 -15.71
N GLY A 81 -8.80 -22.62 -15.67
CA GLY A 81 -8.46 -21.91 -14.43
C GLY A 81 -9.69 -21.58 -13.58
N THR A 82 -10.81 -21.18 -14.19
CA THR A 82 -12.09 -20.84 -13.52
C THR A 82 -12.98 -22.05 -13.22
N LYS A 83 -12.61 -23.27 -13.65
CA LYS A 83 -13.22 -24.49 -13.11
C LYS A 83 -12.75 -24.80 -11.68
N LEU A 84 -11.74 -24.09 -11.17
CA LEU A 84 -11.66 -23.82 -9.73
C LEU A 84 -12.82 -22.86 -9.39
N LYS A 85 -13.98 -23.42 -9.12
CA LYS A 85 -15.14 -22.66 -8.60
C LYS A 85 -14.92 -22.12 -7.18
N ASP A 86 -13.75 -22.35 -6.60
CA ASP A 86 -13.39 -21.85 -5.27
C ASP A 86 -12.73 -20.46 -5.32
N VAL A 87 -12.57 -19.82 -6.49
CA VAL A 87 -11.84 -18.54 -6.60
C VAL A 87 -12.57 -17.38 -5.88
N ASP A 88 -13.90 -17.41 -5.76
CA ASP A 88 -14.64 -16.41 -4.96
C ASP A 88 -14.58 -16.69 -3.45
N ASP A 89 -14.43 -17.96 -3.01
CA ASP A 89 -14.19 -18.29 -1.60
C ASP A 89 -12.70 -18.08 -1.21
N CYS A 90 -11.77 -18.13 -2.18
CA CYS A 90 -10.34 -17.90 -1.95
C CYS A 90 -9.93 -16.42 -1.92
N LEU A 91 -10.81 -15.46 -2.26
CA LEU A 91 -10.51 -14.04 -2.10
C LEU A 91 -10.35 -13.62 -0.62
N GLY A 92 -10.91 -14.40 0.31
CA GLY A 92 -10.67 -14.26 1.75
C GLY A 92 -9.28 -14.70 2.21
N ASP A 93 -8.66 -15.65 1.50
CA ASP A 93 -7.36 -16.25 1.80
C ASP A 93 -6.29 -15.91 0.73
N TYR A 94 -6.53 -14.88 -0.08
CA TYR A 94 -5.63 -14.48 -1.17
C TYR A 94 -4.23 -14.13 -0.65
N LEU A 95 -4.02 -13.86 0.65
CA LEU A 95 -2.69 -13.61 1.22
C LEU A 95 -1.96 -14.88 1.67
N ASP A 96 -2.66 -15.94 2.07
CA ASP A 96 -2.03 -17.17 2.60
C ASP A 96 -1.71 -18.21 1.51
N VAL A 97 -2.40 -18.16 0.36
CA VAL A 97 -2.15 -19.08 -0.76
C VAL A 97 -0.82 -18.79 -1.49
N PHE A 98 -0.31 -17.56 -1.43
CA PHE A 98 0.92 -17.18 -2.15
C PHE A 98 2.23 -17.64 -1.50
N VAL A 99 2.21 -18.06 -0.24
CA VAL A 99 3.46 -18.36 0.50
C VAL A 99 3.97 -19.79 0.23
N THR A 100 3.12 -20.71 -0.26
CA THR A 100 3.52 -22.11 -0.46
C THR A 100 2.81 -22.76 -1.66
N HIS A 101 2.92 -22.18 -2.85
CA HIS A 101 2.63 -22.94 -4.08
C HIS A 101 3.94 -23.49 -4.67
N PRO A 102 4.27 -24.77 -4.42
CA PRO A 102 5.52 -25.40 -4.86
C PRO A 102 5.66 -25.57 -6.39
N GLU A 103 4.76 -24.99 -7.18
CA GLU A 103 4.65 -25.19 -8.62
C GLU A 103 4.90 -23.92 -9.44
N THR A 104 5.35 -22.82 -8.82
CA THR A 104 5.77 -21.64 -9.58
C THR A 104 7.20 -21.83 -10.08
N GLU A 105 7.42 -21.53 -11.35
CA GLU A 105 8.74 -21.60 -11.99
C GLU A 105 9.18 -20.20 -12.42
N GLU A 106 10.49 -19.95 -12.40
CA GLU A 106 11.07 -18.70 -12.92
C GLU A 106 10.87 -18.63 -14.44
N ILE A 107 10.33 -17.51 -14.91
CA ILE A 107 10.06 -17.28 -16.33
C ILE A 107 11.33 -16.76 -17.00
N LEU A 108 12.00 -17.63 -17.75
CA LEU A 108 13.25 -17.30 -18.44
C LEU A 108 13.09 -16.14 -19.44
N THR A 109 14.15 -15.33 -19.60
CA THR A 109 14.20 -14.14 -20.47
C THR A 109 13.70 -14.38 -21.89
N LYS A 110 13.94 -15.57 -22.45
CA LYS A 110 13.51 -16.00 -23.79
C LYS A 110 11.98 -16.08 -24.00
N HIS A 111 11.18 -16.12 -22.92
CA HIS A 111 9.72 -16.19 -23.02
C HIS A 111 9.06 -14.81 -23.11
N TRP A 112 9.79 -13.71 -22.83
CA TRP A 112 9.22 -12.37 -22.80
C TRP A 112 9.15 -11.73 -24.18
N PHE A 113 7.92 -11.61 -24.67
CA PHE A 113 7.58 -10.81 -25.85
C PHE A 113 6.42 -9.88 -25.50
N MET A 114 6.45 -8.63 -25.98
CA MET A 114 5.40 -7.65 -25.65
C MET A 114 4.00 -8.16 -26.05
N SER A 115 3.89 -8.83 -27.20
CA SER A 115 2.64 -9.42 -27.69
C SER A 115 2.21 -10.70 -26.97
N ALA A 116 3.11 -11.31 -26.18
CA ALA A 116 2.83 -12.52 -25.43
C ALA A 116 2.24 -12.23 -24.04
N ILE A 117 2.35 -11.00 -23.54
CA ILE A 117 1.92 -10.63 -22.19
C ILE A 117 0.48 -10.15 -22.24
N ASP A 118 -0.37 -10.78 -21.42
CA ASP A 118 -1.67 -10.23 -21.08
C ASP A 118 -1.62 -9.68 -19.66
N TRP A 119 -1.55 -8.35 -19.57
CA TRP A 119 -1.42 -7.62 -18.31
C TRP A 119 -2.65 -7.71 -17.41
N LYS A 120 -3.84 -7.92 -17.99
CA LYS A 120 -5.10 -7.89 -17.24
C LYS A 120 -5.31 -9.16 -16.39
N PRO A 121 -5.14 -10.39 -16.93
CA PRO A 121 -5.15 -11.62 -16.16
C PRO A 121 -3.77 -12.01 -15.61
N SER A 122 -2.75 -11.15 -15.76
CA SER A 122 -1.35 -11.45 -15.43
C SER A 122 -0.88 -12.81 -15.99
N SER A 123 -0.92 -12.94 -17.31
CA SER A 123 -0.54 -14.19 -17.99
C SER A 123 0.47 -13.94 -19.12
N LEU A 124 1.25 -14.97 -19.45
CA LEU A 124 2.25 -14.92 -20.52
C LEU A 124 2.07 -16.13 -21.44
N LYS A 125 1.82 -15.87 -22.72
CA LYS A 125 1.64 -16.89 -23.77
C LYS A 125 2.73 -16.76 -24.83
N SER A 126 3.76 -17.60 -24.74
CA SER A 126 4.81 -17.73 -25.75
C SER A 126 4.61 -19.00 -26.59
N GLU A 127 5.34 -19.12 -27.70
CA GLU A 127 5.34 -20.37 -28.50
C GLU A 127 5.85 -21.58 -27.70
N LEU A 128 6.71 -21.33 -26.71
CA LEU A 128 7.40 -22.36 -25.94
C LEU A 128 6.68 -22.74 -24.65
N ALA A 129 5.84 -21.87 -24.09
CA ALA A 129 5.21 -22.08 -22.79
C ALA A 129 4.08 -21.08 -22.54
N VAL A 130 3.13 -21.49 -21.71
CA VAL A 130 2.08 -20.62 -21.16
C VAL A 130 2.17 -20.60 -19.65
N TYR A 131 2.26 -19.38 -19.10
CA TYR A 131 2.30 -19.11 -17.66
C TYR A 131 1.04 -18.33 -17.24
N TYR A 132 0.49 -18.72 -16.08
CA TYR A 132 -0.60 -18.03 -15.40
C TYR A 132 -0.17 -17.56 -14.02
N ASN A 133 -0.88 -16.56 -13.49
CA ASN A 133 -0.55 -15.91 -12.23
C ASN A 133 0.92 -15.47 -12.22
N VAL A 134 1.29 -14.71 -13.26
CA VAL A 134 2.64 -14.17 -13.36
C VAL A 134 2.81 -13.16 -12.22
N LEU A 135 3.80 -13.42 -11.37
CA LEU A 135 4.19 -12.61 -10.24
C LEU A 135 5.57 -12.03 -10.51
N VAL A 136 5.79 -10.82 -10.06
CA VAL A 136 7.09 -10.14 -10.14
C VAL A 136 7.71 -10.13 -8.76
N ASP A 137 9.00 -10.43 -8.68
CA ASP A 137 9.75 -10.35 -7.43
C ASP A 137 9.92 -8.89 -6.99
N CYS A 138 9.44 -8.57 -5.78
CA CYS A 138 9.44 -7.20 -5.28
C CYS A 138 10.85 -6.65 -5.07
N GLU A 139 11.80 -7.47 -4.63
CA GLU A 139 13.18 -7.01 -4.37
C GLU A 139 13.84 -6.57 -5.67
N SER A 140 13.86 -7.43 -6.69
CA SER A 140 14.41 -7.08 -8.01
C SER A 140 13.63 -5.94 -8.68
N LEU A 141 12.32 -5.84 -8.47
CA LEU A 141 11.53 -4.72 -8.96
C LEU A 141 11.97 -3.39 -8.33
N TYR A 142 12.15 -3.32 -7.02
CA TYR A 142 12.59 -2.10 -6.33
C TYR A 142 14.05 -1.74 -6.63
N GLU A 143 14.90 -2.73 -6.89
CA GLU A 143 16.27 -2.50 -7.36
C GLU A 143 16.29 -1.90 -8.77
N ALA A 144 15.48 -2.42 -9.69
CA ALA A 144 15.39 -1.93 -11.08
C ALA A 144 14.67 -0.57 -11.18
N PHE A 145 13.70 -0.34 -10.29
CA PHE A 145 12.90 0.88 -10.22
C PHE A 145 13.01 1.50 -8.83
N PRO A 146 14.17 2.08 -8.48
CA PRO A 146 14.32 2.74 -7.20
C PRO A 146 13.27 3.85 -7.07
N ALA A 147 12.81 4.08 -5.83
CA ALA A 147 11.92 5.17 -5.55
C ALA A 147 12.46 6.46 -6.21
N PRO A 148 11.61 7.24 -6.90
CA PRO A 148 12.05 8.51 -7.43
C PRO A 148 12.70 9.26 -6.28
N LYS A 149 13.94 9.70 -6.49
CA LYS A 149 14.61 10.55 -5.51
C LYS A 149 13.65 11.71 -5.29
N GLU A 150 13.31 12.00 -4.04
CA GLU A 150 12.48 13.15 -3.73
C GLU A 150 13.13 14.35 -4.42
N ASP A 151 12.46 14.87 -5.45
CA ASP A 151 12.90 16.09 -6.09
C ASP A 151 12.84 17.14 -4.99
N VAL A 152 14.01 17.55 -4.51
CA VAL A 152 14.13 18.61 -3.51
C VAL A 152 13.83 19.89 -4.27
N VAL A 153 12.54 20.16 -4.51
CA VAL A 153 12.11 21.39 -5.15
C VAL A 153 12.38 22.50 -4.15
N SER A 154 13.36 23.34 -4.47
CA SER A 154 13.66 24.53 -3.68
C SER A 154 12.52 25.53 -3.86
N VAL A 155 11.67 25.64 -2.83
CA VAL A 155 10.62 26.64 -2.77
C VAL A 155 11.17 27.89 -2.11
N TYR A 156 11.27 28.99 -2.87
CA TYR A 156 11.66 30.29 -2.35
C TYR A 156 10.43 31.17 -2.16
N SER A 157 10.36 31.94 -1.08
CA SER A 157 9.37 33.02 -0.95
C SER A 157 10.02 34.35 -1.31
N ILE A 158 9.50 35.02 -2.34
CA ILE A 158 9.92 36.37 -2.73
C ILE A 158 8.68 37.25 -2.70
N ASN A 159 8.63 38.21 -1.77
CA ASN A 159 7.53 39.16 -1.61
C ASN A 159 6.14 38.50 -1.47
N GLY A 160 6.06 37.36 -0.80
CA GLY A 160 4.80 36.64 -0.58
C GLY A 160 4.35 35.74 -1.74
N ALA A 161 5.05 35.74 -2.87
CA ALA A 161 4.91 34.72 -3.90
C ALA A 161 5.85 33.54 -3.61
N LEU A 162 5.42 32.32 -3.93
CA LEU A 162 6.26 31.12 -3.88
C LEU A 162 6.82 30.87 -5.28
N LEU A 163 8.14 30.83 -5.40
CA LEU A 163 8.86 30.51 -6.61
C LEU A 163 9.41 29.09 -6.49
N LEU A 164 9.05 28.23 -7.43
CA LEU A 164 9.65 26.92 -7.63
C LEU A 164 10.79 27.11 -8.62
N ASP A 165 12.02 26.87 -8.19
CA ASP A 165 13.18 26.90 -9.08
C ASP A 165 13.63 25.45 -9.32
N ASP A 166 13.38 24.96 -10.53
CA ASP A 166 13.73 23.59 -10.97
C ASP A 166 15.17 23.52 -11.51
N ASP A 167 15.80 24.67 -11.80
CA ASP A 167 17.08 24.74 -12.51
C ASP A 167 18.28 25.06 -11.60
N THR A 168 18.05 25.46 -10.34
CA THR A 168 19.17 25.62 -9.41
C THR A 168 19.62 24.25 -8.91
N PRO A 169 20.84 23.78 -9.26
CA PRO A 169 21.39 22.60 -8.61
C PRO A 169 21.43 22.90 -7.12
N VAL A 170 20.71 22.09 -6.34
CA VAL A 170 20.68 22.19 -4.88
C VAL A 170 22.12 22.03 -4.40
N LEU A 171 22.83 23.16 -4.29
CA LEU A 171 24.04 23.27 -3.51
C LEU A 171 23.61 22.83 -2.14
N LYS A 172 23.95 21.58 -1.80
CA LYS A 172 23.69 20.98 -0.50
C LYS A 172 24.23 21.94 0.54
N SER A 173 23.37 22.84 1.03
CA SER A 173 23.73 23.77 2.06
C SER A 173 24.15 22.90 3.23
N PRO A 174 25.42 22.94 3.67
CA PRO A 174 25.88 22.10 4.77
C PRO A 174 25.21 22.47 6.10
N TYR A 175 24.33 23.48 6.11
CA TYR A 175 23.59 23.93 7.27
C TYR A 175 22.17 24.34 6.89
N ASN A 176 21.32 23.35 6.62
CA ASN A 176 19.92 23.50 7.02
C ASN A 176 19.85 23.38 8.54
N ASN A 177 20.33 24.43 9.23
CA ASN A 177 19.81 24.77 10.55
C ASN A 177 18.35 25.14 10.30
N THR A 178 17.49 24.13 10.39
CA THR A 178 16.05 24.26 10.39
C THR A 178 15.73 25.37 11.37
N ARG A 179 15.33 26.53 10.85
CA ARG A 179 14.69 27.62 11.62
C ARG A 179 13.27 27.21 12.03
N GLY A 180 13.10 25.92 12.31
CA GLY A 180 11.92 25.29 12.85
C GLY A 180 12.17 25.01 14.33
N ARG A 181 11.12 25.13 15.12
CA ARG A 181 11.08 24.73 16.52
C ARG A 181 11.78 23.36 16.69
N PRO A 182 12.67 23.18 17.69
CA PRO A 182 13.32 21.89 17.92
C PRO A 182 12.28 20.78 17.98
N SER A 183 12.47 19.70 17.21
CA SER A 183 11.60 18.53 17.29
C SER A 183 11.94 17.78 18.58
N TYR A 184 11.05 17.86 19.56
CA TYR A 184 11.19 17.15 20.83
C TYR A 184 10.58 15.75 20.74
N ASN A 185 11.18 14.76 21.41
CA ASN A 185 10.67 13.39 21.42
C ASN A 185 9.48 13.23 22.39
N TRP A 186 8.32 13.78 22.02
CA TRP A 186 7.12 13.77 22.86
C TRP A 186 6.59 12.37 23.20
N GLN A 187 6.90 11.37 22.39
CA GLN A 187 6.53 9.97 22.66
C GLN A 187 7.24 9.45 23.91
N GLU A 188 8.55 9.68 24.02
CA GLU A 188 9.35 9.31 25.20
C GLU A 188 8.89 10.07 26.45
N PHE A 189 8.58 11.36 26.30
CA PHE A 189 8.03 12.18 27.38
C PHE A 189 6.72 11.60 27.93
N THR A 190 5.82 11.19 27.03
CA THR A 190 4.51 10.64 27.37
C THR A 190 4.65 9.31 28.09
N ALA A 191 5.59 8.46 27.65
CA ALA A 191 5.90 7.17 28.29
C ALA A 191 6.43 7.36 29.72
N GLU A 192 7.33 8.33 29.95
CA GLU A 192 7.85 8.62 31.29
C GLU A 192 6.76 9.18 32.21
N MET A 193 5.90 10.07 31.72
CA MET A 193 4.76 10.58 32.48
C MET A 193 3.79 9.47 32.89
N ALA A 194 3.44 8.56 31.96
CA ALA A 194 2.60 7.40 32.25
C ALA A 194 3.23 6.49 33.31
N LYS A 195 4.54 6.26 33.24
CA LYS A 195 5.29 5.47 34.22
C LYS A 195 5.28 6.10 35.62
N ARG A 196 5.34 7.43 35.72
CA ARG A 196 5.29 8.15 37.00
C ARG A 196 3.88 8.13 37.60
N LEU A 197 2.86 8.28 36.76
CA LEU A 197 1.46 8.16 37.17
C LEU A 197 1.17 6.76 37.72
N ALA A 198 1.57 5.70 37.00
CA ALA A 198 1.40 4.31 37.44
C ALA A 198 2.12 4.00 38.76
N LYS A 199 3.21 4.71 39.07
CA LYS A 199 3.97 4.57 40.31
C LYS A 199 3.48 5.46 41.46
N GLY A 200 2.47 6.31 41.23
CA GLY A 200 2.02 7.31 42.21
C GLY A 200 3.09 8.35 42.56
N LYS A 201 4.09 8.56 41.70
CA LYS A 201 5.21 9.49 41.92
C LYS A 201 4.99 10.87 41.30
N LEU A 202 3.75 11.19 40.93
CA LEU A 202 3.41 12.48 40.32
C LEU A 202 3.31 13.54 41.44
N PRO A 203 4.04 14.67 41.36
CA PRO A 203 3.93 15.75 42.34
C PRO A 203 2.48 16.24 42.49
N ASP A 204 2.09 16.69 43.67
CA ASP A 204 0.71 17.14 43.91
C ASP A 204 0.36 18.41 43.13
N MET A 205 1.35 19.29 42.94
CA MET A 205 1.17 20.52 42.17
C MET A 205 1.71 20.39 40.74
N GLN A 206 0.88 20.74 39.75
CA GLN A 206 1.25 20.74 38.33
C GLN A 206 2.50 21.58 38.05
N LYS A 207 2.66 22.73 38.73
CA LYS A 207 3.86 23.58 38.59
C LYS A 207 5.15 22.85 39.00
N SER A 208 5.10 22.07 40.08
CA SER A 208 6.25 21.28 40.54
C SER A 208 6.61 20.19 39.54
N CYS A 209 5.62 19.53 38.94
CA CYS A 209 5.85 18.55 37.88
C CYS A 209 6.45 19.19 36.62
N VAL A 210 6.09 20.42 36.27
CA VAL A 210 6.71 21.13 35.14
C VAL A 210 8.19 21.39 35.40
N ILE A 211 8.56 21.86 36.60
CA ILE A 211 9.98 22.09 36.97
C ILE A 211 10.78 20.78 36.92
N ASP A 212 10.22 19.71 37.48
CA ASP A 212 10.86 18.40 37.49
C ASP A 212 11.03 17.82 36.08
N MET A 213 10.01 17.96 35.22
CA MET A 213 10.10 17.54 33.82
C MET A 213 11.01 18.44 32.98
N GLN A 214 11.21 19.71 33.32
CA GLN A 214 12.24 20.54 32.69
C GLN A 214 13.64 20.03 33.00
N ALA A 215 13.90 19.64 34.26
CA ALA A 215 15.17 19.04 34.66
C ALA A 215 15.41 17.71 33.92
N TRP A 216 14.38 16.86 33.86
CA TRP A 216 14.42 15.60 33.12
C TRP A 216 14.68 15.80 31.61
N CYS A 217 13.98 16.73 30.96
CA CYS A 217 14.21 17.03 29.53
C CYS A 217 15.62 17.58 29.28
N LYS A 218 16.15 18.41 30.20
CA LYS A 218 17.53 18.91 30.12
C LYS A 218 18.54 17.77 30.20
N GLU A 219 18.32 16.81 31.09
CA GLU A 219 19.18 15.64 31.26
C GLU A 219 19.11 14.68 30.07
N LYS A 220 17.90 14.41 29.54
CA LYS A 220 17.68 13.42 28.48
C LYS A 220 17.89 13.94 27.07
N TRP A 221 17.42 15.15 26.78
CA TRP A 221 17.44 15.71 25.43
C TRP A 221 18.50 16.81 25.26
N GLY A 222 19.14 17.26 26.35
CA GLY A 222 20.08 18.39 26.32
C GLY A 222 19.43 19.74 26.03
N VAL A 223 18.10 19.79 25.89
CA VAL A 223 17.33 21.00 25.55
C VAL A 223 16.12 21.11 26.48
N VAL A 224 15.82 22.34 26.92
CA VAL A 224 14.68 22.62 27.80
C VAL A 224 13.49 23.12 26.97
N PRO A 225 12.39 22.37 26.87
CA PRO A 225 11.17 22.86 26.23
C PRO A 225 10.54 24.02 27.01
N SER A 226 9.79 24.88 26.31
CA SER A 226 9.08 25.97 26.99
C SER A 226 8.03 25.44 27.99
N GLU A 227 7.85 26.17 29.09
CA GLU A 227 6.92 25.82 30.17
C GLU A 227 5.49 25.58 29.65
N THR A 228 5.04 26.41 28.71
CA THR A 228 3.72 26.28 28.07
C THR A 228 3.53 24.94 27.36
N ASN A 229 4.57 24.41 26.68
CA ASN A 229 4.46 23.12 26.00
C ASN A 229 4.34 21.99 27.01
N LEU A 230 5.19 22.04 28.05
CA LEU A 230 5.17 21.04 29.09
C LEU A 230 3.81 21.02 29.81
N LYS A 231 3.24 22.19 30.11
CA LYS A 231 1.89 22.29 30.69
C LYS A 231 0.83 21.60 29.83
N ASN A 232 0.85 21.82 28.50
CA ASN A 232 -0.11 21.21 27.59
C ASN A 232 -0.02 19.67 27.60
N TYR A 233 1.20 19.11 27.65
CA TYR A 233 1.41 17.66 27.70
C TYR A 233 1.18 17.06 29.10
N ILE A 234 1.38 17.81 30.17
CA ILE A 234 1.23 17.34 31.55
C ILE A 234 -0.24 17.39 32.00
N SER A 235 -1.04 18.34 31.50
CA SER A 235 -2.44 18.55 31.91
C SER A 235 -3.32 17.29 31.88
N PRO A 236 -3.30 16.45 30.83
CA PRO A 236 -4.14 15.25 30.78
C PRO A 236 -3.84 14.24 31.90
N PHE A 237 -2.59 14.15 32.37
CA PHE A 237 -2.21 13.22 33.43
C PHE A 237 -2.75 13.64 34.81
N TYR A 238 -2.87 14.94 35.06
CA TYR A 238 -3.48 15.45 36.29
C TYR A 238 -5.00 15.31 36.29
N GLN A 239 -5.64 15.46 35.13
CA GLN A 239 -7.06 15.16 34.98
C GLN A 239 -7.34 13.68 35.29
N ALA A 240 -6.55 12.77 34.72
CA ALA A 240 -6.64 11.34 35.00
C ALA A 240 -6.37 10.99 36.48
N LYS A 241 -5.38 11.64 37.12
CA LYS A 241 -5.09 11.46 38.56
C LYS A 241 -6.31 11.83 39.41
N ASN A 242 -6.88 13.02 39.20
CA ASN A 242 -8.02 13.50 39.97
C ASN A 242 -9.27 12.60 39.79
N GLU A 243 -9.50 12.10 38.58
CA GLU A 243 -10.60 11.15 38.32
C GLU A 243 -10.41 9.82 39.05
N SER A 244 -9.16 9.34 39.18
CA SER A 244 -8.86 8.11 39.91
C SER A 244 -9.05 8.26 41.43
N GLU A 245 -8.75 9.43 41.99
CA GLU A 245 -8.94 9.74 43.41
C GLU A 245 -10.43 9.78 43.77
N ILE A 246 -11.27 10.46 42.96
CA ILE A 246 -12.73 10.52 43.16
C ILE A 246 -13.36 9.12 43.16
N LYS A 247 -12.89 8.23 42.28
CA LYS A 247 -13.39 6.85 42.20
C LYS A 247 -12.94 5.96 43.36
N SER A 248 -11.85 6.31 44.04
CA SER A 248 -11.37 5.55 45.19
C SER A 248 -12.07 5.91 46.51
N GLU A 249 -12.70 7.09 46.56
CA GLU A 249 -13.46 7.58 47.70
C GLU A 249 -14.97 7.24 47.64
N SER A 250 -15.46 6.81 46.47
CA SER A 250 -16.85 6.39 46.23
C SER A 250 -17.03 4.89 46.40
#